data_AF-A0A6N8HNI0-F1
#
_entry.id   AF-A0A6N8HNI0-F1
#
_cell.length_a   1.000
_cell.length_b   1.000
_cell.length_c   1.000
_cell.angle_alpha   90.00
_cell.angle_beta   90.00
_cell.angle_gamma   90.00
#
_symmetry.space_group_name_H-M   'P 1'
#
loop_
_entity.id
_entity.type
_entity.pdbx_description
1 polymer ?
#
loop_
_entity_poly.entity_id
_entity_poly.type
_entity_poly.pdbx_seq_one_letter_code
_entity_poly.pdbx_strand_id
1 'polypeptide(L)'
;MMKGRNVVLIVLGALLLFNGGRWFLAYQAQQELKEDTLSYLTEQGYDTENDIEDITVVNVGRDGVVYSAVVNFTDEPEVDYFYAYRPNTKEITKIDEEDHRTNK
;
A
#
# COMPACT_ATOMS: atom_id res chain seq x y z
N MET A 1 -18.18 41.94 11.26
CA MET A 1 -16.75 41.67 11.56
C MET A 1 -16.65 40.35 12.32
N MET A 2 -16.11 39.29 11.70
CA MET A 2 -15.79 38.08 12.45
C MET A 2 -14.66 38.40 13.43
N LYS A 3 -14.81 38.01 14.70
CA LYS A 3 -13.77 38.20 15.71
C LYS A 3 -12.55 37.33 15.34
N GLY A 4 -11.33 37.83 15.60
CA GLY A 4 -10.09 37.12 15.25
C GLY A 4 -10.05 35.67 15.76
N ARG A 5 -10.63 35.39 16.93
CA ARG A 5 -10.80 34.03 17.47
C ARG A 5 -11.56 33.09 16.53
N ASN A 6 -12.63 33.57 15.88
CA ASN A 6 -13.43 32.76 14.97
C ASN A 6 -12.65 32.45 13.69
N VAL A 7 -11.85 33.41 13.22
CA VAL A 7 -10.97 33.22 12.05
C VAL A 7 -9.91 32.15 12.34
N VAL A 8 -9.27 32.20 13.52
CA VAL A 8 -8.26 31.21 13.92
C VAL A 8 -8.85 29.79 13.99
N LEU A 9 -10.06 29.63 14.55
CA LEU A 9 -10.72 28.32 14.61
C LEU A 9 -11.08 27.78 13.22
N ILE A 10 -11.52 28.63 12.30
CA ILE A 10 -11.80 28.24 10.91
C ILE A 10 -10.51 27.78 10.21
N VAL A 11 -9.41 28.51 10.39
CA VAL A 11 -8.11 28.14 9.80
C VAL A 11 -7.59 26.81 10.35
N LEU A 12 -7.66 26.60 11.67
CA LEU A 12 -7.29 25.33 12.30
C LEU A 12 -8.17 24.17 11.80
N GLY A 13 -9.48 24.38 11.70
CA GLY A 13 -10.41 23.39 11.16
C GLY A 13 -10.06 23.03 9.70
N ALA A 14 -9.79 24.03 8.87
CA ALA A 14 -9.40 23.80 7.47
C ALA A 14 -8.08 23.02 7.36
N LEU A 15 -7.09 23.33 8.19
CA LEU A 15 -5.81 22.60 8.23
C LEU A 15 -5.98 21.15 8.66
N LEU A 16 -6.81 20.89 9.67
CA LEU A 16 -7.10 19.53 10.12
C LEU A 16 -7.82 18.72 9.04
N LEU A 17 -8.84 19.31 8.40
CA LEU A 17 -9.56 18.65 7.32
C LEU A 17 -8.64 18.37 6.11
N PHE A 18 -7.78 19.32 5.76
CA PHE A 18 -6.85 19.14 4.65
C PHE A 18 -5.84 18.01 4.91
N ASN A 19 -5.19 18.00 6.08
CA ASN A 19 -4.23 16.96 6.42
C ASN A 19 -4.91 15.59 6.63
N GLY A 20 -6.06 15.58 7.32
CA GLY A 20 -6.85 14.37 7.52
C GLY A 20 -7.34 13.75 6.22
N GLY A 21 -7.80 14.57 5.27
CA GLY A 21 -8.21 14.12 3.94
C GLY A 21 -7.06 13.49 3.15
N ARG A 22 -5.86 14.10 3.17
CA ARG A 22 -4.68 13.52 2.50
C ARG A 22 -4.27 12.18 3.11
N TRP A 23 -4.29 12.08 4.44
CA TRP A 23 -3.99 10.83 5.13
C TRP A 23 -5.00 9.73 4.80
N PHE A 24 -6.29 10.06 4.80
CA PHE A 24 -7.36 9.13 4.44
C PHE A 24 -7.22 8.61 3.01
N LEU A 25 -6.94 9.48 2.03
CA LEU A 25 -6.73 9.07 0.63
C LEU A 25 -5.52 8.15 0.46
N ALA A 26 -4.42 8.43 1.18
CA ALA A 26 -3.24 7.57 1.15
C ALA A 26 -3.54 6.18 1.74
N TYR A 27 -4.25 6.14 2.87
CA TYR A 27 -4.67 4.90 3.50
C TYR A 27 -5.60 4.08 2.58
N GLN A 28 -6.56 4.73 1.92
CA GLN A 28 -7.45 4.06 0.99
C GLN A 28 -6.70 3.44 -0.19
N ALA A 29 -5.74 4.16 -0.78
CA ALA A 29 -4.93 3.64 -1.88
C ALA A 29 -4.07 2.43 -1.47
N GLN A 30 -3.56 2.42 -0.24
CA GLN A 30 -2.82 1.26 0.28
C GLN A 30 -3.74 0.05 0.47
N GLN A 31 -4.95 0.25 0.98
CA GLN A 31 -5.90 -0.85 1.14
C GLN A 31 -6.40 -1.40 -0.19
N GLU A 32 -6.67 -0.55 -1.18
CA GLU A 32 -7.06 -0.97 -2.54
C GLU A 32 -5.96 -1.86 -3.16
N LEU A 33 -4.68 -1.45 -3.07
CA LEU A 33 -3.57 -2.25 -3.58
C LEU A 33 -3.43 -3.59 -2.85
N LYS A 34 -3.65 -3.62 -1.53
CA LYS A 34 -3.60 -4.85 -0.72
C LYS A 34 -4.71 -5.82 -1.16
N GLU A 35 -5.95 -5.35 -1.24
CA GLU A 35 -7.10 -6.16 -1.63
C GLU A 35 -6.96 -6.69 -3.07
N ASP A 36 -6.54 -5.84 -4.02
CA ASP A 36 -6.31 -6.24 -5.41
C ASP A 36 -5.18 -7.27 -5.52
N THR A 37 -4.12 -7.14 -4.71
CA THR A 37 -3.01 -8.12 -4.69
C THR A 37 -3.48 -9.47 -4.16
N LEU A 38 -4.29 -9.50 -3.10
CA LEU A 38 -4.88 -10.74 -2.60
C LEU A 38 -5.79 -11.38 -3.65
N SER A 39 -6.66 -10.59 -4.28
CA SER A 39 -7.53 -11.08 -5.37
C SER A 39 -6.72 -11.67 -6.52
N TYR A 40 -5.64 -10.99 -6.93
CA TYR A 40 -4.74 -11.49 -7.96
C TYR A 40 -4.11 -12.84 -7.57
N LEU A 41 -3.63 -12.98 -6.33
CA LEU A 41 -3.03 -14.24 -5.86
C LEU A 41 -4.05 -15.37 -5.78
N THR A 42 -5.28 -15.08 -5.33
CA THR A 42 -6.39 -16.05 -5.38
C THR A 42 -6.68 -16.49 -6.81
N GLU A 43 -6.68 -15.58 -7.78
CA GLU A 43 -6.85 -15.90 -9.20
C GLU A 43 -5.69 -16.73 -9.77
N GLN A 44 -4.47 -16.57 -9.24
CA GLN A 44 -3.32 -17.43 -9.57
C GLN A 44 -3.38 -18.81 -8.90
N GLY A 45 -4.36 -19.06 -8.01
CA GLY A 45 -4.59 -20.34 -7.37
C GLY A 45 -4.01 -20.48 -5.97
N TYR A 46 -3.53 -19.40 -5.36
CA TYR A 46 -3.10 -19.40 -3.97
C TYR A 46 -4.29 -19.34 -3.00
N ASP A 47 -4.21 -20.09 -1.91
CA ASP A 47 -5.11 -19.95 -0.77
C ASP A 47 -4.58 -18.83 0.13
N THR A 48 -5.04 -17.60 -0.10
CA THR A 48 -4.53 -16.42 0.61
C THR A 48 -4.71 -16.45 2.12
N GLU A 49 -5.59 -17.31 2.66
CA GLU A 49 -5.77 -17.46 4.11
C GLU A 49 -4.69 -18.35 4.75
N ASN A 50 -4.12 -19.29 3.99
CA ASN A 50 -3.19 -20.31 4.49
C ASN A 50 -1.76 -20.16 3.93
N ASP A 51 -1.65 -19.69 2.69
CA ASP A 51 -0.39 -19.60 1.95
C ASP A 51 0.35 -18.28 2.22
N ILE A 52 -0.34 -17.24 2.71
CA ILE A 52 0.25 -15.93 2.98
C ILE A 52 0.41 -15.74 4.49
N GLU A 53 1.65 -15.52 4.93
CA GLU A 53 1.98 -15.20 6.33
C GLU A 53 1.72 -13.72 6.63
N ASP A 54 2.21 -12.82 5.77
CA ASP A 54 1.98 -11.39 5.89
C ASP A 54 1.83 -10.72 4.52
N ILE A 55 1.07 -9.62 4.51
CA ILE A 55 1.01 -8.70 3.38
C ILE A 55 0.99 -7.26 3.88
N THR A 56 2.04 -6.54 3.53
CA THR A 56 2.26 -5.15 3.93
C THR A 56 2.45 -4.27 2.71
N VAL A 57 1.85 -3.08 2.71
CA VAL A 57 2.02 -2.11 1.61
C VAL A 57 3.06 -1.07 1.99
N VAL A 58 4.12 -0.98 1.21
CA VAL A 58 5.24 -0.05 1.43
C VAL A 58 5.31 0.98 0.32
N ASN A 59 5.75 2.20 0.65
CA ASN A 59 6.02 3.23 -0.34
C ASN A 59 7.44 3.01 -0.88
N VAL A 60 7.55 2.54 -2.13
CA VAL A 60 8.84 2.25 -2.76
C VAL A 60 9.41 3.45 -3.52
N GLY A 61 8.59 4.46 -3.84
CA GLY A 61 9.02 5.77 -4.36
C GLY A 61 9.95 5.76 -5.59
N ARG A 62 10.07 4.63 -6.30
CA ARG A 62 11.07 4.39 -7.35
C ARG A 62 10.40 4.14 -8.70
N ASP A 63 10.99 4.69 -9.75
CA ASP A 63 10.69 4.35 -11.16
C ASP A 63 9.20 4.41 -11.56
N GLY A 64 8.43 5.34 -10.96
CA GLY A 64 7.01 5.54 -11.27
C GLY A 64 6.06 4.64 -10.47
N VAL A 65 6.57 3.77 -9.60
CA VAL A 65 5.77 2.98 -8.65
C VAL A 65 5.75 3.70 -7.30
N VAL A 66 4.55 4.09 -6.86
CA VAL A 66 4.37 4.83 -5.61
C VAL A 66 4.24 3.88 -4.41
N TYR A 67 3.54 2.76 -4.60
CA TYR A 67 3.32 1.75 -3.56
C TYR A 67 3.53 0.35 -4.12
N SER A 68 4.03 -0.54 -3.28
CA SER A 68 4.13 -1.97 -3.56
C SER A 68 3.57 -2.76 -2.39
N ALA A 69 2.82 -3.82 -2.69
CA ALA A 69 2.45 -4.84 -1.72
C ALA A 69 3.59 -5.85 -1.63
N VAL A 70 4.14 -6.00 -0.43
CA VAL A 70 5.12 -7.02 -0.08
C VAL A 70 4.36 -8.19 0.50
N VAL A 71 4.55 -9.36 -0.08
CA VAL A 71 3.88 -10.60 0.33
C VAL A 71 4.95 -11.59 0.78
N ASN A 72 4.75 -12.14 1.97
CA ASN A 72 5.53 -13.25 2.49
C ASN A 72 4.65 -14.50 2.50
N PHE A 73 5.10 -15.55 1.82
CA PHE A 73 4.40 -16.83 1.81
C PHE A 73 4.86 -17.69 2.97
N THR A 74 3.94 -18.49 3.52
CA THR A 74 4.17 -19.37 4.68
C THR A 74 5.25 -20.43 4.42
N ASP A 75 5.38 -20.90 3.17
CA ASP A 75 6.37 -21.90 2.76
C ASP A 75 7.74 -21.31 2.44
N GLU A 76 7.79 -20.01 2.11
CA GLU A 76 9.00 -19.26 1.78
C GLU A 76 9.13 -17.96 2.62
N PRO A 77 9.22 -18.05 3.95
CA PRO A 77 9.18 -16.88 4.84
C PRO A 77 10.42 -15.97 4.75
N GLU A 78 11.49 -16.44 4.11
CA GLU A 78 12.72 -15.65 3.88
C GLU A 78 12.74 -14.97 2.50
N VAL A 79 11.64 -15.00 1.76
CA VAL A 79 11.51 -14.34 0.45
C VAL A 79 10.42 -13.29 0.51
N ASP A 80 10.78 -12.06 0.16
CA ASP A 80 9.85 -10.94 0.00
C ASP A 80 9.42 -10.83 -1.46
N TYR A 81 8.12 -10.97 -1.74
CA TYR A 81 7.59 -10.82 -3.10
C TYR A 81 6.91 -9.46 -3.26
N PHE A 82 7.39 -8.66 -4.23
CA PHE A 82 6.92 -7.30 -4.44
C PHE A 82 5.92 -7.25 -5.59
N TYR A 83 4.72 -6.77 -5.32
CA TYR A 83 3.64 -6.58 -6.29
C TYR A 83 3.28 -5.10 -6.40
N ALA A 84 2.94 -4.67 -7.60
CA ALA A 84 2.45 -3.32 -7.85
C ALA A 84 1.51 -3.27 -9.05
N TYR A 85 0.81 -2.16 -9.22
CA TYR A 85 0.10 -1.88 -10.46
C TYR A 85 1.08 -1.68 -11.60
N ARG A 86 0.81 -2.34 -12.73
CA ARG A 86 1.51 -2.05 -13.97
C ARG A 86 1.28 -0.57 -14.36
N PRO A 87 2.32 0.14 -14.87
CA PRO A 87 2.19 1.55 -15.20
C PRO A 87 1.01 1.85 -16.13
N ASN A 88 0.18 2.82 -15.74
CA ASN A 88 -1.03 3.24 -16.46
C ASN A 88 -2.14 2.19 -16.55
N THR A 89 -2.10 1.11 -15.78
CA THR A 89 -3.19 0.14 -15.66
C THR A 89 -3.58 -0.06 -14.19
N LYS A 90 -4.67 -0.80 -13.97
CA LYS A 90 -5.07 -1.30 -12.64
C LYS A 90 -4.74 -2.80 -12.48
N GLU A 91 -3.84 -3.32 -13.29
CA GLU A 91 -3.47 -4.73 -13.25
C GLU A 91 -2.31 -4.94 -12.29
N ILE A 92 -2.47 -5.87 -11.35
CA ILE A 92 -1.41 -6.28 -10.44
C ILE A 92 -0.38 -7.13 -11.19
N THR A 93 0.90 -6.91 -10.88
CA THR A 93 1.99 -7.72 -11.40
C THR A 93 3.11 -7.82 -10.36
N LYS A 94 3.82 -8.96 -10.34
CA LYS A 94 5.07 -9.09 -9.58
C LYS A 94 6.14 -8.22 -10.25
N ILE A 95 6.77 -7.35 -9.49
CA ILE A 95 7.81 -6.44 -9.97
C ILE A 95 9.21 -6.83 -9.50
N ASP A 96 9.32 -7.51 -8.36
CA ASP A 96 10.61 -7.93 -7.80
C ASP A 96 10.43 -9.09 -6.79
N GLU A 97 11.53 -9.71 -6.43
CA GLU A 97 11.63 -10.66 -5.31
C GLU A 97 12.99 -10.54 -4.62
N GLU A 98 13.03 -10.57 -3.29
CA GLU A 98 14.25 -10.50 -2.50
C GLU A 98 14.40 -11.74 -1.61
N ASP A 99 15.42 -12.56 -1.87
CA ASP A 99 15.73 -13.77 -1.08
C ASP A 99 16.85 -13.49 -0.06
N HIS A 100 16.46 -13.42 1.20
CA HIS A 100 17.35 -13.11 2.33
C HIS A 100 18.35 -14.23 2.65
N ARG A 101 18.18 -15.44 2.09
CA ARG A 101 19.14 -16.56 2.26
C ARG A 101 20.44 -16.32 1.51
N THR A 102 20.36 -15.62 0.38
CA THR A 102 21.48 -15.46 -0.55
C THR A 102 22.40 -14.27 -0.22
N ASN A 103 21.98 -13.41 0.70
CA ASN A 103 22.68 -12.19 1.11
C ASN A 103 23.61 -12.38 2.35
N LYS A 104 23.97 -13.62 2.70
CA LYS A 104 24.89 -13.95 3.81
C LYS A 104 26.29 -14.36 3.35
#